data_AF-A0A7C0YJ11-F1
#
_entry.id   AF-A0A7C0YJ11-F1
#
_cell.length_a   1.000
_cell.length_b   1.000
_cell.length_c   1.000
_cell.angle_alpha   90.00
_cell.angle_beta   90.00
_cell.angle_gamma   90.00
#
_symmetry.space_group_name_H-M   'P 1'
#
loop_
_entity.id
_entity.type
_entity.pdbx_description
1 polymer ?
#
loop_
_entity_poly.entity_id
_entity_poly.type
_entity_poly.pdbx_seq_one_letter_code
_entity_poly.pdbx_strand_id
1 'polypeptide(L)'
;VLKKAMVKAKISAKKVDVIAVTVGPGLEPALWTGINFAKALSEVWDKPVIPVNHMEGHLLSVLLNKKQFLISNFQFPILGLLVSGGHTELVLMRDWLKYKIIGQTRDDAVGEAFDKVARMLGLPYPGGPEIAAKAAQISNSKFLISNIKLPRPMINSNDFDFSFSGLKTAVLYLIKELSEAEKTGSRRIPRYDRPQESRFLGEATVIGICREFQQAAIDVLVSKTIKAAQKYGAKTIVLGGGVAANKELRKQLRGAFAGDSKQTVNLLFPEIKFTTDNAAMIAATAYFRTLKREFVKKPNRFKANGNLSLK
;
A
#
# COMPACT_ATOMS: atom_id res chain seq x y z
N VAL A 1 -2.19 10.58 -23.62
CA VAL A 1 -1.23 9.65 -22.99
C VAL A 1 -0.86 8.47 -23.89
N LEU A 2 -1.84 7.70 -24.41
CA LEU A 2 -1.60 6.52 -25.27
C LEU A 2 -0.61 6.77 -26.43
N LYS A 3 -0.81 7.82 -27.23
CA LYS A 3 0.09 8.18 -28.35
C LYS A 3 1.56 8.29 -27.90
N LYS A 4 1.83 8.96 -26.77
CA LYS A 4 3.19 9.08 -26.21
C LYS A 4 3.76 7.71 -25.81
N ALA A 5 2.94 6.84 -25.23
CA ALA A 5 3.36 5.49 -24.83
C ALA A 5 3.71 4.61 -26.04
N MET A 6 2.88 4.62 -27.09
CA MET A 6 3.13 3.88 -28.33
C MET A 6 4.40 4.34 -29.05
N VAL A 7 4.62 5.65 -29.14
CA VAL A 7 5.85 6.23 -29.72
C VAL A 7 7.07 5.79 -28.92
N LYS A 8 7.02 5.87 -27.58
CA LYS A 8 8.13 5.45 -26.72
C LYS A 8 8.43 3.96 -26.84
N ALA A 9 7.39 3.13 -26.94
CA ALA A 9 7.53 1.68 -27.12
C ALA A 9 7.87 1.28 -28.56
N LYS A 10 7.81 2.21 -29.52
CA LYS A 10 8.02 1.97 -30.96
C LYS A 10 7.10 0.86 -31.50
N ILE A 11 5.84 0.82 -31.05
CA ILE A 11 4.83 -0.14 -31.50
C ILE A 11 3.65 0.55 -32.17
N SER A 12 3.01 -0.14 -33.11
CA SER A 12 1.74 0.26 -33.72
C SER A 12 0.58 -0.52 -33.10
N ALA A 13 -0.65 -0.08 -33.37
CA ALA A 13 -1.87 -0.75 -32.87
C ALA A 13 -1.93 -2.23 -33.29
N LYS A 14 -1.38 -2.57 -34.46
CA LYS A 14 -1.31 -3.95 -34.98
C LYS A 14 -0.49 -4.90 -34.10
N LYS A 15 0.44 -4.38 -33.29
CA LYS A 15 1.28 -5.15 -32.37
C LYS A 15 0.65 -5.32 -30.98
N VAL A 16 -0.53 -4.75 -30.75
CA VAL A 16 -1.27 -4.91 -29.50
C VAL A 16 -2.23 -6.09 -29.65
N ASP A 17 -2.09 -7.08 -28.79
CA ASP A 17 -2.94 -8.27 -28.79
C ASP A 17 -4.20 -8.08 -27.93
N VAL A 18 -4.07 -7.35 -26.82
CA VAL A 18 -5.11 -7.21 -25.79
C VAL A 18 -5.04 -5.83 -25.15
N ILE A 19 -6.20 -5.27 -24.80
CA ILE A 19 -6.33 -4.02 -24.04
C ILE A 19 -6.70 -4.36 -22.60
N ALA A 20 -5.96 -3.85 -21.62
CA ALA A 20 -6.27 -4.03 -20.19
C ALA A 20 -6.75 -2.71 -19.58
N VAL A 21 -7.75 -2.78 -18.71
CA VAL A 21 -8.29 -1.60 -18.03
C VAL A 21 -8.75 -1.91 -16.62
N THR A 22 -8.46 -1.02 -15.69
CA THR A 22 -8.96 -1.12 -14.32
C THR A 22 -10.46 -0.90 -14.27
N VAL A 23 -11.20 -1.80 -13.64
CA VAL A 23 -12.66 -1.67 -13.44
C VAL A 23 -13.07 -1.39 -12.00
N GLY A 24 -12.13 -1.48 -11.06
CA GLY A 24 -12.32 -1.20 -9.64
C GLY A 24 -11.30 -1.92 -8.78
N PRO A 25 -11.28 -1.70 -7.45
CA PRO A 25 -12.03 -0.65 -6.75
C PRO A 25 -11.50 0.76 -7.06
N GLY A 26 -12.21 1.80 -6.64
CA GLY A 26 -11.80 3.20 -6.80
C GLY A 26 -12.96 4.16 -7.12
N LEU A 27 -12.63 5.43 -7.34
CA LEU A 27 -13.63 6.45 -7.68
C LEU A 27 -14.25 6.16 -9.05
N GLU A 28 -15.53 5.80 -9.08
CA GLU A 28 -16.22 5.39 -10.31
C GLU A 28 -16.13 6.40 -11.47
N PRO A 29 -16.30 7.72 -11.27
CA PRO A 29 -16.06 8.71 -12.33
C PRO A 29 -14.67 8.60 -12.99
N ALA A 30 -13.62 8.34 -12.21
CA ALA A 30 -12.27 8.15 -12.73
C ALA A 30 -12.14 6.82 -13.49
N LEU A 31 -12.74 5.74 -12.95
CA LEU A 31 -12.76 4.42 -13.59
C LEU A 31 -13.47 4.47 -14.95
N TRP A 32 -14.64 5.13 -15.03
CA TRP A 32 -15.41 5.25 -16.26
C TRP A 32 -14.64 5.91 -17.40
N THR A 33 -13.76 6.86 -17.08
CA THR A 33 -12.87 7.49 -18.09
C THR A 33 -11.98 6.46 -18.77
N GLY A 34 -11.30 5.61 -17.99
CA GLY A 34 -10.46 4.54 -18.53
C GLY A 34 -11.27 3.46 -19.24
N ILE A 35 -12.39 3.05 -18.64
CA ILE A 35 -13.29 2.01 -19.18
C ILE A 35 -13.82 2.42 -20.55
N ASN A 36 -14.40 3.61 -20.68
CA ASN A 36 -14.98 4.07 -21.95
C ASN A 36 -13.91 4.23 -23.02
N PHE A 37 -12.72 4.72 -22.64
CA PHE A 37 -11.59 4.78 -23.55
C PHE A 37 -11.16 3.39 -24.04
N ALA A 38 -11.06 2.40 -23.15
CA ALA A 38 -10.70 1.03 -23.51
C ALA A 38 -11.78 0.35 -24.40
N LYS A 39 -13.07 0.62 -24.15
CA LYS A 39 -14.17 0.14 -24.98
C LYS A 39 -14.11 0.72 -26.39
N ALA A 40 -13.94 2.03 -26.52
CA ALA A 40 -13.78 2.68 -27.82
C ALA A 40 -12.54 2.16 -28.57
N LEU A 41 -11.41 1.98 -27.85
CA LEU A 41 -10.18 1.48 -28.43
C LEU A 41 -10.30 0.02 -28.90
N SER A 42 -11.02 -0.80 -28.15
CA SER A 42 -11.33 -2.19 -28.50
C SER A 42 -12.12 -2.28 -29.80
N GLU A 43 -13.12 -1.42 -29.98
CA GLU A 43 -13.92 -1.35 -31.21
C GLU A 43 -13.06 -0.90 -32.40
N VAL A 44 -12.26 0.17 -32.24
CA VAL A 44 -11.45 0.73 -33.32
C VAL A 44 -10.30 -0.19 -33.73
N TRP A 45 -9.71 -0.93 -32.78
CA TRP A 45 -8.57 -1.81 -33.06
C TRP A 45 -8.94 -3.27 -33.29
N ASP A 46 -10.22 -3.63 -33.11
CA ASP A 46 -10.71 -5.01 -33.09
C ASP A 46 -9.87 -5.91 -32.15
N LYS A 47 -9.76 -5.48 -30.89
CA LYS A 47 -8.97 -6.18 -29.85
C LYS A 47 -9.79 -6.50 -28.62
N PRO A 48 -9.60 -7.67 -27.99
CA PRO A 48 -10.27 -8.01 -26.75
C PRO A 48 -9.86 -7.08 -25.59
N VAL A 49 -10.75 -6.94 -24.62
CA VAL A 49 -10.49 -6.20 -23.37
C VAL A 49 -10.42 -7.15 -22.19
N ILE A 50 -9.47 -6.90 -21.28
CA ILE A 50 -9.39 -7.54 -19.97
C ILE A 50 -9.74 -6.49 -18.90
N PRO A 51 -10.90 -6.62 -18.23
CA PRO A 51 -11.18 -5.86 -17.02
C PRO A 51 -10.30 -6.39 -15.88
N VAL A 52 -9.58 -5.50 -15.21
CA VAL A 52 -8.62 -5.85 -14.16
C VAL A 52 -9.05 -5.22 -12.83
N ASN A 53 -8.90 -6.00 -11.75
CA ASN A 53 -9.04 -5.48 -10.40
C ASN A 53 -7.76 -4.70 -10.00
N HIS A 54 -7.91 -3.48 -9.51
CA HIS A 54 -6.84 -2.59 -9.10
C HIS A 54 -5.91 -3.22 -8.05
N MET A 55 -6.50 -3.90 -7.05
CA MET A 55 -5.75 -4.55 -5.97
C MET A 55 -5.01 -5.80 -6.45
N GLU A 56 -5.53 -6.47 -7.49
CA GLU A 56 -4.84 -7.55 -8.20
C GLU A 56 -3.56 -7.01 -8.87
N GLY A 57 -3.66 -5.82 -9.48
CA GLY A 57 -2.54 -5.06 -9.99
C GLY A 57 -1.46 -4.82 -8.93
N HIS A 58 -1.84 -4.29 -7.77
CA HIS A 58 -0.90 -4.07 -6.65
C HIS A 58 -0.23 -5.36 -6.19
N LEU A 59 -0.98 -6.46 -6.09
CA LEU A 59 -0.43 -7.76 -5.68
C LEU A 59 0.60 -8.30 -6.67
N LEU A 60 0.36 -8.13 -7.97
CA LEU A 60 1.23 -8.64 -9.03
C LEU A 60 2.30 -7.62 -9.48
N SER A 61 2.29 -6.40 -8.96
CA SER A 61 3.28 -5.35 -9.24
C SER A 61 4.73 -5.79 -8.95
N VAL A 62 4.90 -6.72 -8.01
CA VAL A 62 6.20 -7.28 -7.63
C VAL A 62 6.89 -8.07 -8.76
N LEU A 63 6.13 -8.50 -9.77
CA LEU A 63 6.67 -9.17 -10.95
C LEU A 63 7.41 -8.19 -11.87
N LEU A 64 7.14 -6.89 -11.76
CA LEU A 64 7.76 -5.86 -12.57
C LEU A 64 9.14 -5.49 -12.02
N ASN A 65 10.18 -5.82 -12.77
CA ASN A 65 11.57 -5.45 -12.49
C ASN A 65 12.25 -4.95 -13.76
N LYS A 66 13.18 -3.98 -13.63
CA LYS A 66 13.96 -3.35 -14.69
C LYS A 66 14.70 -4.32 -15.62
N LYS A 67 15.05 -5.52 -15.15
CA LYS A 67 15.88 -6.47 -15.92
C LYS A 67 15.11 -7.67 -16.49
N GLN A 68 14.16 -8.23 -15.74
CA GLN A 68 13.38 -9.40 -16.16
C GLN A 68 12.09 -9.54 -15.32
N PHE A 69 11.05 -10.13 -15.89
CA PHE A 69 9.87 -10.52 -15.11
C PHE A 69 10.25 -11.64 -14.12
N LEU A 70 9.98 -11.45 -12.82
CA LEU A 70 10.45 -12.35 -11.76
C LEU A 70 9.55 -13.59 -11.54
N ILE A 71 9.01 -14.19 -12.60
CA ILE A 71 8.02 -15.28 -12.50
C ILE A 71 8.57 -16.52 -11.77
N SER A 72 9.87 -16.83 -11.92
CA SER A 72 10.52 -18.00 -11.32
C SER A 72 10.57 -18.01 -9.79
N ASN A 73 10.37 -16.85 -9.14
CA ASN A 73 10.59 -16.71 -7.70
C ASN A 73 9.32 -16.99 -6.87
N PHE A 74 8.23 -17.41 -7.52
CA PHE A 74 6.92 -17.56 -6.91
C PHE A 74 6.63 -19.03 -6.59
N GLN A 75 6.55 -19.33 -5.30
CA GLN A 75 6.11 -20.62 -4.78
C GLN A 75 4.81 -20.44 -4.00
N PHE A 76 3.81 -21.26 -4.30
CA PHE A 76 2.54 -21.27 -3.61
C PHE A 76 2.62 -22.06 -2.28
N PRO A 77 1.81 -21.72 -1.27
CA PRO A 77 0.90 -20.56 -1.23
C PRO A 77 1.65 -19.23 -1.12
N ILE A 78 1.16 -18.21 -1.82
CA ILE A 78 1.64 -16.83 -1.73
C ILE A 78 0.77 -16.08 -0.73
N LEU A 79 1.41 -15.33 0.17
CA LEU A 79 0.73 -14.38 1.05
C LEU A 79 1.05 -12.95 0.59
N GLY A 80 0.02 -12.19 0.23
CA GLY A 80 0.13 -10.78 -0.08
C GLY A 80 -0.23 -9.89 1.10
N LEU A 81 0.66 -8.97 1.46
CA LEU A 81 0.32 -7.81 2.28
C LEU A 81 0.07 -6.61 1.35
N LEU A 82 -1.19 -6.21 1.21
CA LEU A 82 -1.59 -5.05 0.41
C LEU A 82 -1.83 -3.86 1.32
N VAL A 83 -0.98 -2.83 1.23
CA VAL A 83 -1.01 -1.63 2.07
C VAL A 83 -0.96 -0.38 1.21
N SER A 84 -2.13 0.19 0.90
CA SER A 84 -2.30 1.40 0.10
C SER A 84 -2.96 2.53 0.92
N GLY A 85 -3.29 3.63 0.27
CA GLY A 85 -4.07 4.71 0.89
C GLY A 85 -5.45 4.25 1.35
N GLY A 86 -6.11 3.38 0.58
CA GLY A 86 -7.49 2.93 0.87
C GLY A 86 -7.63 1.44 1.23
N HIS A 87 -6.55 0.67 1.24
CA HIS A 87 -6.61 -0.77 1.53
C HIS A 87 -5.52 -1.18 2.51
N THR A 88 -5.88 -2.06 3.42
CA THR A 88 -4.91 -2.79 4.25
C THR A 88 -5.43 -4.21 4.42
N GLU A 89 -4.84 -5.14 3.68
CA GLU A 89 -5.37 -6.50 3.52
C GLU A 89 -4.24 -7.53 3.54
N LEU A 90 -4.55 -8.71 4.08
CA LEU A 90 -3.78 -9.94 3.90
C LEU A 90 -4.55 -10.85 2.95
N VAL A 91 -3.94 -11.16 1.82
CA VAL A 91 -4.54 -11.94 0.73
C VAL A 91 -3.74 -13.21 0.51
N LEU A 92 -4.37 -14.36 0.71
CA LEU A 92 -3.80 -15.66 0.39
C LEU A 92 -4.09 -15.99 -1.08
N MET A 93 -3.05 -16.29 -1.85
CA MET A 93 -3.15 -16.78 -3.22
C MET A 93 -2.62 -18.21 -3.29
N ARG A 94 -3.47 -19.17 -3.65
CA ARG A 94 -3.11 -20.61 -3.72
C ARG A 94 -2.77 -21.09 -5.12
N ASP A 95 -3.16 -20.32 -6.11
CA ASP A 95 -2.89 -20.52 -7.53
C ASP A 95 -3.03 -19.15 -8.19
N TRP A 96 -2.47 -18.97 -9.39
CA TRP A 96 -2.56 -17.71 -10.11
C TRP A 96 -4.02 -17.26 -10.23
N LEU A 97 -4.28 -16.00 -9.89
CA LEU A 97 -5.60 -15.38 -9.97
C LEU A 97 -6.67 -16.02 -9.05
N LYS A 98 -6.29 -16.85 -8.07
CA LYS A 98 -7.19 -17.43 -7.05
C LYS A 98 -6.89 -16.86 -5.68
N TYR A 99 -7.67 -15.85 -5.27
CA TYR A 99 -7.45 -15.07 -4.08
C TYR A 99 -8.41 -15.44 -2.95
N LYS A 100 -7.94 -15.30 -1.70
CA LYS A 100 -8.76 -15.32 -0.51
C LYS A 100 -8.27 -14.24 0.44
N ILE A 101 -9.09 -13.21 0.69
CA ILE A 101 -8.81 -12.25 1.75
C ILE A 101 -8.95 -12.98 3.10
N ILE A 102 -7.86 -13.02 3.86
CA ILE A 102 -7.81 -13.70 5.18
C ILE A 102 -7.80 -12.70 6.34
N GLY A 103 -7.56 -11.42 6.06
CA GLY A 103 -7.63 -10.33 7.02
C GLY A 103 -7.69 -9.00 6.30
N GLN A 104 -8.39 -8.03 6.88
CA GLN A 104 -8.54 -6.69 6.31
C GLN A 104 -8.69 -5.65 7.42
N THR A 105 -8.47 -4.38 7.11
CA THR A 105 -8.80 -3.32 8.06
C THR A 105 -10.30 -3.28 8.34
N ARG A 106 -10.66 -3.07 9.61
CA ARG A 106 -12.05 -2.83 10.04
C ARG A 106 -12.44 -1.35 10.01
N ASP A 107 -11.45 -0.47 9.81
CA ASP A 107 -11.63 0.98 9.82
C ASP A 107 -10.70 1.68 8.80
N ASP A 108 -9.89 2.65 9.23
CA ASP A 108 -8.95 3.36 8.38
C ASP A 108 -7.92 2.37 7.80
N ALA A 109 -7.59 2.51 6.52
CA ALA A 109 -6.40 1.86 5.97
C ALA A 109 -5.14 2.50 6.56
N VAL A 110 -4.03 1.75 6.58
CA VAL A 110 -2.78 2.24 7.17
C VAL A 110 -2.26 3.49 6.42
N GLY A 111 -2.37 3.53 5.09
CA GLY A 111 -1.97 4.69 4.30
C GLY A 111 -2.79 5.94 4.64
N GLU A 112 -4.11 5.79 4.79
CA GLU A 112 -4.98 6.86 5.27
C GLU A 112 -4.63 7.33 6.69
N ALA A 113 -4.26 6.40 7.58
CA ALA A 113 -3.79 6.76 8.93
C ALA A 113 -2.48 7.59 8.86
N PHE A 114 -1.54 7.22 7.98
CA PHE A 114 -0.34 8.03 7.73
C PHE A 114 -0.70 9.44 7.24
N ASP A 115 -1.60 9.56 6.27
CA ASP A 115 -2.00 10.87 5.72
C ASP A 115 -2.73 11.73 6.77
N LYS A 116 -3.59 11.12 7.60
CA LYS A 116 -4.29 11.83 8.68
C LYS A 116 -3.33 12.32 9.76
N VAL A 117 -2.37 11.49 10.20
CA VAL A 117 -1.36 11.88 11.19
C VAL A 117 -0.41 12.96 10.65
N ALA A 118 0.01 12.85 9.39
CA ALA A 118 0.86 13.85 8.77
C ALA A 118 0.18 15.22 8.77
N ARG A 119 -1.10 15.25 8.38
CA ARG A 119 -1.92 16.46 8.44
C ARG A 119 -2.03 17.02 9.86
N MET A 120 -2.25 16.20 10.90
CA MET A 120 -2.30 16.68 12.30
C MET A 120 -0.99 17.34 12.74
N LEU A 121 0.14 16.89 12.20
CA LEU A 121 1.49 17.42 12.47
C LEU A 121 1.88 18.58 11.56
N GLY A 122 1.01 19.01 10.64
CA GLY A 122 1.30 20.06 9.67
C GLY A 122 2.31 19.65 8.59
N LEU A 123 2.42 18.36 8.29
CA LEU A 123 3.28 17.84 7.22
C LEU A 123 2.54 17.84 5.87
N PRO A 124 3.26 17.97 4.73
CA PRO A 124 2.67 17.91 3.40
C PRO A 124 1.94 16.60 3.07
N TYR A 125 1.04 16.66 2.09
CA TYR A 125 0.46 15.49 1.44
C TYR A 125 1.31 15.10 0.20
N PRO A 126 1.55 13.80 -0.06
CA PRO A 126 1.12 12.63 0.68
C PRO A 126 1.90 12.43 1.99
N GLY A 127 1.20 12.03 3.06
CA GLY A 127 1.75 12.03 4.42
C GLY A 127 2.64 10.84 4.75
N GLY A 128 2.44 9.69 4.11
CA GLY A 128 3.28 8.50 4.30
C GLY A 128 4.78 8.76 4.11
N PRO A 129 5.22 9.29 2.95
CA PRO A 129 6.61 9.67 2.71
C PRO A 129 7.15 10.69 3.71
N GLU A 130 6.35 11.70 4.08
CA GLU A 130 6.76 12.77 5.00
C GLU A 130 6.99 12.26 6.42
N ILE A 131 6.08 11.44 6.95
CA ILE A 131 6.25 10.78 8.25
C ILE A 131 7.50 9.90 8.22
N ALA A 132 7.70 9.10 7.16
CA ALA A 132 8.86 8.23 7.05
C ALA A 132 10.18 9.01 6.99
N ALA A 133 10.20 10.15 6.28
CA ALA A 133 11.35 11.04 6.21
C ALA A 133 11.66 11.66 7.58
N LYS A 134 10.64 12.15 8.31
CA LYS A 134 10.80 12.70 9.66
C LYS A 134 11.23 11.62 10.66
N ALA A 135 10.63 10.44 10.62
CA ALA A 135 10.97 9.31 11.49
C ALA A 135 12.42 8.81 11.33
N ALA A 136 13.01 9.02 10.15
CA ALA A 136 14.39 8.64 9.84
C ALA A 136 15.44 9.67 10.34
N GLN A 137 15.03 10.87 10.77
CA GLN A 137 15.96 11.89 11.24
C GLN A 137 16.61 11.50 12.58
N ILE A 138 17.92 11.78 12.70
CA ILE A 138 18.64 11.63 13.96
C ILE A 138 18.28 12.83 14.82
N SER A 139 17.74 12.56 16.01
CA SER A 139 17.51 13.60 17.03
C SER A 139 18.41 13.33 18.23
N ASN A 140 19.13 14.36 18.66
CA ASN A 140 19.97 14.33 19.87
C ASN A 140 19.14 14.22 21.15
N SER A 141 17.81 14.35 21.08
CA SER A 141 16.89 14.18 22.21
C SER A 141 16.39 12.72 22.29
N LYS A 142 17.32 11.76 22.42
CA LYS A 142 16.98 10.33 22.56
C LYS A 142 15.98 10.07 23.71
N PHE A 143 16.11 10.81 24.81
CA PHE A 143 15.28 10.67 26.01
C PHE A 143 13.81 11.09 25.81
N LEU A 144 13.56 12.17 25.06
CA LEU A 144 12.20 12.64 24.79
C LEU A 144 11.47 11.71 23.80
N ILE A 145 12.23 11.12 22.88
CA ILE A 145 11.72 10.17 21.88
C ILE A 145 11.42 8.80 22.51
N SER A 146 12.16 8.36 23.54
CA SER A 146 11.94 7.05 24.17
C SER A 146 10.65 6.95 24.98
N ASN A 147 10.09 8.08 25.42
CA ASN A 147 8.93 8.12 26.31
C ASN A 147 7.59 8.19 25.57
N ILE A 148 7.59 8.48 24.26
CA ILE A 148 6.37 8.45 23.47
C ILE A 148 6.00 6.99 23.19
N LYS A 149 4.81 6.59 23.63
CA LYS A 149 4.25 5.24 23.41
C LYS A 149 2.86 5.33 22.85
N LEU A 150 2.64 4.61 21.74
CA LEU A 150 1.33 4.50 21.11
C LEU A 150 0.81 3.06 21.16
N PRO A 151 -0.52 2.84 21.13
CA PRO A 151 -1.06 1.49 21.09
C PRO A 151 -0.65 0.75 19.81
N ARG A 152 -0.61 -0.58 19.84
CA ARG A 152 -0.52 -1.45 18.65
C ARG A 152 -1.87 -2.15 18.47
N PRO A 153 -2.87 -1.51 17.83
CA PRO A 153 -4.23 -2.05 17.83
C PRO A 153 -4.29 -3.43 17.18
N MET A 154 -5.13 -4.30 17.74
CA MET A 154 -5.39 -5.66 17.25
C MET A 154 -4.16 -6.58 17.13
N ILE A 155 -2.96 -6.19 17.57
CA ILE A 155 -1.74 -7.01 17.40
C ILE A 155 -1.88 -8.41 18.03
N ASN A 156 -2.66 -8.50 19.12
CA ASN A 156 -2.94 -9.72 19.86
C ASN A 156 -4.31 -10.36 19.55
N SER A 157 -5.10 -9.82 18.60
CA SER A 157 -6.35 -10.49 18.21
C SER A 157 -6.07 -11.82 17.51
N ASN A 158 -7.00 -12.77 17.68
CA ASN A 158 -6.93 -14.14 17.12
C ASN A 158 -7.28 -14.22 15.62
N ASP A 159 -7.57 -13.07 14.99
CA ASP A 159 -7.81 -12.91 13.56
C ASP A 159 -6.61 -12.23 12.87
N PHE A 160 -6.73 -12.00 11.55
CA PHE A 160 -5.73 -11.27 10.77
C PHE A 160 -6.18 -9.86 10.39
N ASP A 161 -7.22 -9.36 11.05
CA ASP A 161 -7.76 -8.04 10.77
C ASP A 161 -6.89 -6.94 11.37
N PHE A 162 -7.08 -5.74 10.84
CA PHE A 162 -6.35 -4.53 11.23
C PHE A 162 -7.31 -3.45 11.74
N SER A 163 -6.76 -2.50 12.52
CA SER A 163 -7.44 -1.26 12.90
C SER A 163 -6.38 -0.18 13.10
N PHE A 164 -6.57 0.96 12.46
CA PHE A 164 -5.66 2.11 12.57
C PHE A 164 -6.37 3.41 12.98
N SER A 165 -7.71 3.43 12.97
CA SER A 165 -8.48 4.59 13.43
C SER A 165 -8.18 4.96 14.89
N GLY A 166 -8.09 3.96 15.77
CA GLY A 166 -7.73 4.14 17.18
C GLY A 166 -6.30 4.62 17.38
N LEU A 167 -5.35 4.16 16.54
CA LEU A 167 -3.97 4.63 16.57
C LEU A 167 -3.87 6.11 16.18
N LYS A 168 -4.58 6.53 15.12
CA LYS A 168 -4.70 7.94 14.74
C LYS A 168 -5.29 8.77 15.88
N THR A 169 -6.35 8.30 16.53
CA THR A 169 -6.98 9.01 17.65
C THR A 169 -6.03 9.13 18.84
N ALA A 170 -5.26 8.09 19.15
CA ALA A 170 -4.22 8.16 20.19
C ALA A 170 -3.15 9.21 19.88
N VAL A 171 -2.74 9.33 18.60
CA VAL A 171 -1.81 10.39 18.17
C VAL A 171 -2.43 11.79 18.35
N LEU A 172 -3.70 11.99 18.02
CA LEU A 172 -4.37 13.27 18.22
C LEU A 172 -4.37 13.69 19.70
N TYR A 173 -4.68 12.78 20.62
CA TYR A 173 -4.67 13.08 22.05
C TYR A 173 -3.26 13.36 22.56
N LEU A 174 -2.28 12.57 22.13
CA LEU A 174 -0.86 12.80 22.44
C LEU A 174 -0.39 14.19 21.97
N ILE A 175 -0.75 14.60 20.75
CA ILE A 175 -0.43 15.92 20.20
C ILE A 175 -1.01 17.04 21.07
N LYS A 176 -2.27 16.89 21.52
CA LYS A 176 -2.92 17.87 22.39
C LYS A 176 -2.21 17.98 23.74
N GLU A 177 -1.96 16.85 24.40
CA GLU A 177 -1.28 16.80 25.71
C GLU A 177 0.10 17.45 25.66
N LEU A 178 0.93 17.05 24.68
CA LEU A 178 2.27 17.61 24.51
C LEU A 178 2.23 19.10 24.14
N SER A 179 1.23 19.53 23.36
CA SER A 179 1.07 20.94 23.02
C SER A 179 0.69 21.78 24.23
N GLU A 180 -0.20 21.31 25.10
CA GLU A 180 -0.53 22.03 26.35
C GLU A 180 0.67 22.10 27.30
N ALA A 181 1.43 21.00 27.44
CA ALA A 181 2.65 20.99 28.25
C ALA A 181 3.72 21.96 27.70
N GLU A 182 3.88 22.04 26.38
CA GLU A 182 4.83 22.98 25.75
C GLU A 182 4.34 24.43 25.75
N LYS A 183 3.03 24.70 25.85
CA LYS A 183 2.49 26.05 26.05
C LYS A 183 2.83 26.62 27.43
N THR A 184 2.74 25.80 28.48
CA THR A 184 2.98 26.22 29.87
C THR A 184 4.46 26.29 30.21
N GLY A 185 5.29 25.49 29.53
CA GLY A 185 6.76 25.54 29.58
C GLY A 185 7.34 26.77 28.87
N SER A 186 7.41 27.90 29.58
CA SER A 186 7.94 29.20 29.13
C SER A 186 9.26 29.13 28.33
N ARG A 187 9.20 29.15 26.98
CA ARG A 187 10.23 29.69 26.02
C ARG A 187 10.02 29.34 24.53
N ARG A 188 8.88 28.81 24.07
CA ARG A 188 8.72 28.45 22.65
C ARG A 188 7.77 29.39 21.89
N ILE A 189 8.25 29.87 20.73
CA ILE A 189 7.48 30.68 19.78
C ILE A 189 6.49 29.77 19.05
N PRO A 190 5.19 30.12 18.99
CA PRO A 190 4.20 29.35 18.24
C PRO A 190 4.57 29.21 16.76
N ARG A 191 4.42 28.01 16.19
CA ARG A 191 4.63 27.74 14.77
C ARG A 191 3.32 27.91 14.00
N TYR A 192 3.02 29.14 13.58
CA TYR A 192 1.75 29.50 12.92
C TYR A 192 1.51 28.80 11.58
N ASP A 193 2.54 28.25 10.96
CA ASP A 193 2.48 27.42 9.76
C ASP A 193 1.91 26.01 10.02
N ARG A 194 1.70 25.63 11.30
CA ARG A 194 1.12 24.34 11.69
C ARG A 194 -0.36 24.44 12.11
N PRO A 195 -1.12 23.34 11.98
CA PRO A 195 -2.48 23.21 12.53
C PRO A 195 -2.55 23.55 14.02
N GLN A 196 -3.74 23.93 14.49
CA GLN A 196 -3.94 24.34 15.88
C GLN A 196 -3.48 23.26 16.88
N GLU A 197 -3.68 22.00 16.52
CA GLU A 197 -3.34 20.85 17.36
C GLU A 197 -1.85 20.73 17.62
N SER A 198 -0.99 21.06 16.63
CA SER A 198 0.47 20.87 16.70
C SER A 198 1.28 22.16 16.67
N ARG A 199 0.62 23.32 16.74
CA ARG A 199 1.20 24.67 16.66
C ARG A 199 2.34 24.92 17.66
N PHE A 200 2.28 24.28 18.82
CA PHE A 200 3.26 24.51 19.89
C PHE A 200 4.36 23.46 19.93
N LEU A 201 4.24 22.36 19.18
CA LEU A 201 5.19 21.26 19.20
C LEU A 201 6.54 21.66 18.59
N GLY A 202 7.61 21.43 19.34
CA GLY A 202 8.98 21.49 18.83
C GLY A 202 9.30 20.39 17.82
N GLU A 203 10.36 20.59 17.04
CA GLU A 203 10.77 19.65 15.99
C GLU A 203 11.12 18.26 16.51
N ALA A 204 11.82 18.18 17.66
CA ALA A 204 12.19 16.90 18.28
C ALA A 204 10.95 16.09 18.69
N THR A 205 9.91 16.75 19.18
CA THR A 205 8.64 16.13 19.57
C THR A 205 7.91 15.58 18.35
N VAL A 206 7.84 16.36 17.25
CA VAL A 206 7.27 15.89 15.97
C VAL A 206 8.01 14.67 15.43
N ILE A 207 9.35 14.68 15.43
CA ILE A 207 10.16 13.53 15.02
C ILE A 207 9.83 12.30 15.89
N GLY A 208 9.71 12.48 17.21
CA GLY A 208 9.33 11.41 18.14
C GLY A 208 7.95 10.80 17.84
N ILE A 209 6.95 11.65 17.60
CA ILE A 209 5.60 11.20 17.22
C ILE A 209 5.63 10.45 15.88
N CYS A 210 6.28 11.00 14.85
CA CYS A 210 6.41 10.33 13.54
C CYS A 210 7.06 8.95 13.68
N ARG A 211 8.12 8.85 14.48
CA ARG A 211 8.87 7.61 14.70
C ARG A 211 8.02 6.56 15.42
N GLU A 212 7.39 6.92 16.54
CA GLU A 212 6.59 5.97 17.30
C GLU A 212 5.30 5.58 16.57
N PHE A 213 4.64 6.51 15.87
CA PHE A 213 3.48 6.19 15.04
C PHE A 213 3.84 5.22 13.92
N GLN A 214 4.93 5.51 13.18
CA GLN A 214 5.42 4.61 12.13
C GLN A 214 5.73 3.22 12.72
N GLN A 215 6.42 3.16 13.86
CA GLN A 215 6.77 1.90 14.49
C GLN A 215 5.53 1.13 14.92
N ALA A 216 4.57 1.77 15.60
CA ALA A 216 3.33 1.13 16.04
C ALA A 216 2.52 0.56 14.87
N ALA A 217 2.41 1.28 13.76
CA ALA A 217 1.73 0.78 12.57
C ALA A 217 2.46 -0.42 11.95
N ILE A 218 3.80 -0.33 11.81
CA ILE A 218 4.61 -1.40 11.22
C ILE A 218 4.63 -2.66 12.09
N ASP A 219 4.71 -2.53 13.42
CA ASP A 219 4.68 -3.65 14.36
C ASP A 219 3.43 -4.53 14.12
N VAL A 220 2.26 -3.89 13.94
CA VAL A 220 1.00 -4.58 13.66
C VAL A 220 1.07 -5.28 12.30
N LEU A 221 1.49 -4.58 11.24
CA LEU A 221 1.60 -5.15 9.89
C LEU A 221 2.53 -6.37 9.86
N VAL A 222 3.72 -6.26 10.46
CA VAL A 222 4.73 -7.32 10.49
C VAL A 222 4.23 -8.49 11.33
N SER A 223 3.72 -8.24 12.55
CA SER A 223 3.22 -9.29 13.44
C SER A 223 2.10 -10.11 12.79
N LYS A 224 1.11 -9.44 12.19
CA LYS A 224 0.00 -10.11 11.50
C LYS A 224 0.47 -10.89 10.27
N THR A 225 1.43 -10.34 9.52
CA THR A 225 2.01 -11.02 8.35
C THR A 225 2.76 -12.29 8.75
N ILE A 226 3.56 -12.25 9.82
CA ILE A 226 4.27 -13.43 10.35
C ILE A 226 3.26 -14.50 10.78
N LYS A 227 2.27 -14.13 11.60
CA LYS A 227 1.23 -15.07 12.08
C LYS A 227 0.46 -15.70 10.92
N ALA A 228 0.10 -14.93 9.90
CA ALA A 228 -0.59 -15.43 8.71
C ALA A 228 0.31 -16.35 7.87
N ALA A 229 1.57 -15.99 7.66
CA ALA A 229 2.52 -16.80 6.91
C ALA A 229 2.72 -18.17 7.55
N GLN A 230 2.87 -18.22 8.88
CA GLN A 230 3.00 -19.45 9.65
C GLN A 230 1.71 -20.30 9.57
N LYS A 231 0.53 -19.70 9.82
CA LYS A 231 -0.75 -20.43 9.82
C LYS A 231 -1.08 -21.07 8.47
N TYR A 232 -0.78 -20.37 7.37
CA TYR A 232 -1.11 -20.82 6.02
C TYR A 232 0.05 -21.49 5.28
N GLY A 233 1.20 -21.66 5.95
CA GLY A 233 2.38 -22.29 5.35
C GLY A 233 2.89 -21.55 4.10
N ALA A 234 2.84 -20.21 4.10
CA ALA A 234 3.23 -19.41 2.95
C ALA A 234 4.68 -19.69 2.54
N LYS A 235 4.91 -19.91 1.25
CA LYS A 235 6.27 -20.09 0.67
C LYS A 235 6.82 -18.80 0.08
N THR A 236 5.92 -17.89 -0.29
CA THR A 236 6.26 -16.57 -0.81
C THR A 236 5.43 -15.52 -0.10
N ILE A 237 6.06 -14.41 0.27
CA ILE A 237 5.38 -13.21 0.77
C ILE A 237 5.63 -12.08 -0.21
N VAL A 238 4.56 -11.41 -0.62
CA VAL A 238 4.62 -10.24 -1.50
C VAL A 238 4.05 -9.01 -0.79
N LEU A 239 4.64 -7.86 -1.05
CA LEU A 239 4.17 -6.57 -0.55
C LEU A 239 3.63 -5.73 -1.71
N GLY A 240 2.46 -5.12 -1.57
CA GLY A 240 1.88 -4.25 -2.60
C GLY A 240 1.24 -2.98 -2.00
N GLY A 241 0.97 -1.99 -2.85
CA GLY A 241 0.38 -0.70 -2.44
C GLY A 241 1.41 0.38 -2.05
N GLY A 242 0.97 1.63 -1.94
CA GLY A 242 1.86 2.78 -1.75
C GLY A 242 2.70 2.72 -0.46
N VAL A 243 2.15 2.18 0.64
CA VAL A 243 2.88 2.05 1.92
C VAL A 243 3.97 0.97 1.82
N ALA A 244 3.92 0.11 0.80
CA ALA A 244 5.01 -0.80 0.48
C ALA A 244 6.33 -0.06 0.16
N ALA A 245 6.31 1.24 -0.13
CA ALA A 245 7.52 2.04 -0.32
C ALA A 245 8.26 2.34 1.00
N ASN A 246 7.63 2.14 2.16
CA ASN A 246 8.22 2.44 3.46
C ASN A 246 9.46 1.56 3.73
N LYS A 247 10.61 2.21 3.93
CA LYS A 247 11.91 1.53 4.11
C LYS A 247 11.97 0.72 5.41
N GLU A 248 11.36 1.23 6.48
CA GLU A 248 11.34 0.57 7.77
C GLU A 248 10.46 -0.69 7.72
N LEU A 249 9.30 -0.63 7.06
CA LEU A 249 8.45 -1.80 6.84
C LEU A 249 9.20 -2.90 6.08
N ARG A 250 9.85 -2.54 4.96
CA ARG A 250 10.67 -3.48 4.18
C ARG A 250 11.81 -4.08 5.02
N LYS A 251 12.47 -3.25 5.84
CA LYS A 251 13.58 -3.68 6.70
C LYS A 251 13.10 -4.68 7.75
N GLN A 252 12.00 -4.40 8.45
CA GLN A 252 11.48 -5.27 9.49
C GLN A 252 10.92 -6.57 8.92
N LEU A 253 10.24 -6.53 7.77
CA LEU A 253 9.83 -7.76 7.08
C LEU A 253 11.05 -8.60 6.68
N ARG A 254 12.13 -8.00 6.15
CA ARG A 254 13.36 -8.76 5.87
C ARG A 254 13.92 -9.38 7.14
N GLY A 255 14.06 -8.61 8.22
CA GLY A 255 14.58 -9.11 9.49
C GLY A 255 13.75 -10.27 10.05
N ALA A 256 12.41 -10.17 9.96
CA ALA A 256 11.48 -11.20 10.42
C ALA A 256 11.63 -12.54 9.70
N PHE A 257 12.07 -12.53 8.43
CA PHE A 257 12.20 -13.74 7.60
C PHE A 257 13.66 -14.05 7.21
N ALA A 258 14.65 -13.36 7.78
CA ALA A 258 16.08 -13.58 7.51
C ALA A 258 16.72 -14.67 8.39
N GLY A 259 16.03 -15.12 9.44
CA GLY A 259 16.56 -16.10 10.40
C GLY A 259 16.45 -17.55 9.94
N ASP A 260 17.16 -18.42 10.67
CA ASP A 260 17.27 -19.90 10.56
C ASP A 260 15.94 -20.64 10.88
N SER A 261 14.83 -20.06 10.43
CA SER A 261 13.51 -20.63 10.56
C SER A 261 13.42 -21.89 9.69
N LYS A 262 12.73 -22.93 10.19
CA LYS A 262 12.46 -24.20 9.50
C LYS A 262 11.73 -24.06 8.14
N GLN A 263 11.48 -22.84 7.68
CA GLN A 263 10.75 -22.52 6.47
C GLN A 263 11.40 -21.33 5.76
N THR A 264 12.18 -21.61 4.71
CA THR A 264 12.62 -20.60 3.75
C THR A 264 11.40 -19.97 3.09
N VAL A 265 11.24 -18.64 3.26
CA VAL A 265 10.15 -17.87 2.63
C VAL A 265 10.74 -16.86 1.65
N ASN A 266 10.26 -16.89 0.42
CA ASN A 266 10.64 -15.93 -0.60
C ASN A 266 9.95 -14.59 -0.35
N LEU A 267 10.69 -13.59 0.14
CA LEU A 267 10.17 -12.26 0.38
C LEU A 267 10.41 -11.35 -0.81
N LEU A 268 9.33 -10.90 -1.45
CA LEU A 268 9.40 -10.13 -2.69
C LEU A 268 8.77 -8.75 -2.50
N PHE A 269 9.50 -7.72 -2.94
CA PHE A 269 9.04 -6.34 -2.89
C PHE A 269 9.08 -5.72 -4.28
N PRO A 270 8.05 -4.93 -4.67
CA PRO A 270 8.09 -4.19 -5.92
C PRO A 270 9.16 -3.10 -5.85
N GLU A 271 9.71 -2.76 -7.02
CA GLU A 271 10.47 -1.52 -7.17
C GLU A 271 9.61 -0.33 -6.72
N ILE A 272 10.24 0.68 -6.12
CA ILE A 272 9.53 1.84 -5.55
C ILE A 272 8.58 2.49 -6.57
N LYS A 273 9.00 2.61 -7.84
CA LYS A 273 8.17 3.18 -8.93
C LYS A 273 6.90 2.38 -9.25
N PHE A 274 6.79 1.13 -8.79
CA PHE A 274 5.64 0.25 -8.99
C PHE A 274 4.81 0.02 -7.71
N THR A 275 5.19 0.65 -6.59
CA THR A 275 4.40 0.61 -5.35
C THR A 275 3.15 1.47 -5.42
N THR A 276 3.20 2.57 -6.16
CA THR A 276 2.08 3.48 -6.39
C THR A 276 1.33 3.13 -7.67
N ASP A 277 0.15 3.70 -7.83
CA ASP A 277 -0.74 3.40 -8.96
C ASP A 277 -0.08 3.65 -10.31
N ASN A 278 -0.04 2.61 -11.15
CA ASN A 278 0.54 2.68 -12.48
C ASN A 278 -0.12 1.68 -13.43
N ALA A 279 -0.14 1.98 -14.73
CA ALA A 279 -0.74 1.08 -15.72
C ALA A 279 0.08 -0.20 -15.98
N ALA A 280 1.37 -0.24 -15.60
CA ALA A 280 2.21 -1.42 -15.82
C ALA A 280 1.77 -2.59 -14.94
N MET A 281 1.32 -2.34 -13.70
CA MET A 281 0.80 -3.38 -12.82
C MET A 281 -0.49 -4.00 -13.37
N ILE A 282 -1.32 -3.19 -14.03
CA ILE A 282 -2.54 -3.63 -14.72
C ILE A 282 -2.19 -4.52 -15.92
N ALA A 283 -1.18 -4.12 -16.70
CA ALA A 283 -0.68 -4.92 -17.82
C ALA A 283 -0.06 -6.26 -17.35
N ALA A 284 0.69 -6.26 -16.24
CA ALA A 284 1.26 -7.47 -15.65
C ALA A 284 0.18 -8.46 -15.23
N THR A 285 -0.89 -7.98 -14.59
CA THR A 285 -2.04 -8.82 -14.24
C THR A 285 -2.77 -9.36 -15.47
N ALA A 286 -2.97 -8.51 -16.47
CA ALA A 286 -3.62 -8.90 -17.71
C ALA A 286 -2.86 -9.97 -18.50
N TYR A 287 -1.53 -10.06 -18.35
CA TYR A 287 -0.74 -11.15 -18.92
C TYR A 287 -1.20 -12.53 -18.41
N PHE A 288 -1.38 -12.71 -17.10
CA PHE A 288 -1.85 -13.99 -16.56
C PHE A 288 -3.30 -14.30 -16.95
N ARG A 289 -4.16 -13.28 -17.03
CA ARG A 289 -5.55 -13.44 -17.53
C ARG A 289 -5.57 -13.83 -19.00
N THR A 290 -4.65 -13.28 -19.81
CA THR A 290 -4.44 -13.65 -21.21
C THR A 290 -4.05 -15.13 -21.33
N LEU A 291 -3.13 -15.63 -20.49
CA LEU A 291 -2.75 -17.04 -20.50
C LEU A 291 -3.93 -17.98 -20.20
N LYS A 292 -4.88 -17.55 -19.37
CA LYS A 292 -6.13 -18.28 -19.09
C LYS A 292 -7.25 -18.01 -20.10
N ARG A 293 -7.01 -17.19 -21.11
CA ARG A 293 -8.00 -16.74 -22.10
C ARG A 293 -9.23 -16.04 -21.50
N GLU A 294 -9.05 -15.35 -20.37
CA GLU A 294 -10.10 -14.60 -19.67
C GLU A 294 -10.30 -13.22 -20.34
N PHE A 295 -10.90 -13.24 -21.54
CA PHE A 295 -11.17 -12.05 -22.34
C PHE A 295 -12.64 -11.66 -22.33
N VAL A 296 -12.91 -10.36 -22.41
CA VAL A 296 -14.22 -9.86 -22.78
C VAL A 296 -14.20 -9.51 -24.26
N LYS A 297 -14.91 -10.31 -25.07
CA LYS A 297 -15.04 -10.09 -26.53
C LYS A 297 -15.99 -8.95 -26.90
N LYS A 298 -16.93 -8.57 -26.03
CA LYS A 298 -17.89 -7.49 -26.28
C LYS A 298 -17.75 -6.36 -25.25
N PRO A 299 -17.42 -5.12 -25.64
CA PRO A 299 -17.15 -4.00 -24.74
C PRO A 299 -18.26 -3.71 -23.71
N ASN A 300 -19.53 -4.02 -24.03
CA ASN A 300 -20.69 -3.71 -23.18
C ASN A 300 -20.82 -4.58 -21.91
N ARG A 301 -19.92 -5.54 -21.69
CA ARG A 301 -20.07 -6.54 -20.61
C ARG A 301 -19.36 -6.23 -19.30
N PHE A 302 -18.69 -5.09 -19.17
CA PHE A 302 -18.08 -4.66 -17.90
C PHE A 302 -18.37 -3.19 -17.59
N LYS A 303 -18.46 -2.88 -16.30
CA LYS A 303 -18.79 -1.56 -15.74
C LYS A 303 -17.82 -1.20 -14.62
N ALA A 304 -17.75 0.07 -14.26
CA ALA A 304 -17.05 0.47 -13.05
C ALA A 304 -17.73 -0.19 -11.83
N ASN A 305 -16.92 -0.60 -10.88
CA ASN A 305 -17.37 -1.02 -9.57
C ASN A 305 -16.43 -0.42 -8.54
N GLY A 306 -16.86 0.65 -7.88
CA GLY A 306 -16.02 1.36 -6.92
C GLY A 306 -15.65 0.52 -5.70
N ASN A 307 -16.45 -0.51 -5.39
CA ASN A 307 -16.29 -1.40 -4.26
C ASN A 307 -15.83 -2.81 -4.67
N LEU A 308 -15.20 -2.96 -5.85
CA LEU A 308 -14.76 -4.25 -6.33
C LEU A 308 -13.77 -4.88 -5.35
N SER A 309 -14.07 -6.10 -4.89
CA SER A 309 -13.21 -6.84 -3.96
C SER A 309 -12.41 -7.92 -4.69
N LEU A 310 -11.33 -8.41 -4.07
CA LEU A 310 -10.60 -9.60 -4.52
C LEU A 310 -11.29 -10.93 -4.14
N LYS A 311 -12.44 -10.85 -3.45
CA LYS A 311 -13.28 -12.00 -3.08
C LYS A 311 -13.94 -12.66 -4.29
#